data_AF-D5RSJ9-F1
#
_entry.id   AF-D5RSJ9-F1
#
_cell.length_a   1.000
_cell.length_b   1.000
_cell.length_c   1.000
_cell.angle_alpha   90.00
_cell.angle_beta   90.00
_cell.angle_gamma   90.00
#
_symmetry.space_group_name_H-M   'P 1'
#
loop_
_entity.id
_entity.type
_entity.pdbx_description
1 polymer ?
#
loop_
_entity_poly.entity_id
_entity_poly.type
_entity_poly.pdbx_seq_one_letter_code
_entity_poly.pdbx_strand_id
1 'polypeptide(L)'
;MSDLARRLLPALLLLALSACGSVYPFWGNPGGEARRLAQPPAYRIAVAFPAQALLTDAGAERFANSLAESLRVAEVPAVALPAPWPLDWPLRVTAERRGDSVLPRYALLDADGGVLGEAEGRAVPLRGWGQEDEALFKEVAQRDAPAVARLLEQVEAARKASDPRALAGQGPLRIRLAGVKGAPGDGNRSLNERMRDHLNRLGYLPQDQAEGATYAVQGVVEAVSQPNNTQRIELQWIVTRRDGFELGRVVQINEVPRGTLNGLWGDVAYVAAEQAANGVQEVIRNAVQPPEAAPGEPPPTLPRAEAPQ
;
A
#
# COMPACT_ATOMS: atom_id res chain seq x y z
N MET A 1 -35.42 -62.68 -10.78
CA MET A 1 -34.61 -61.56 -10.23
C MET A 1 -34.93 -60.34 -11.06
N SER A 2 -35.63 -59.40 -10.43
CA SER A 2 -36.78 -58.67 -10.97
C SER A 2 -36.45 -57.45 -11.83
N ASP A 3 -37.19 -57.29 -12.93
CA ASP A 3 -37.22 -56.14 -13.85
C ASP A 3 -37.37 -54.76 -13.17
N LEU A 4 -37.84 -54.75 -11.92
CA LEU A 4 -37.89 -53.57 -11.05
C LEU A 4 -36.50 -52.97 -10.78
N ALA A 5 -35.47 -53.79 -10.58
CA ALA A 5 -34.11 -53.30 -10.32
C ALA A 5 -33.45 -52.70 -11.58
N ARG A 6 -33.81 -53.19 -12.77
CA ARG A 6 -33.31 -52.69 -14.05
C ARG A 6 -33.97 -51.38 -14.48
N ARG A 7 -35.23 -51.17 -14.09
CA ARG A 7 -35.99 -49.92 -14.37
C ARG A 7 -35.67 -48.78 -13.40
N LEU A 8 -35.17 -49.08 -12.20
CA LEU A 8 -34.75 -48.06 -11.21
C LEU A 8 -33.31 -47.57 -11.41
N LEU A 9 -32.46 -48.35 -12.09
CA LEU A 9 -31.07 -47.96 -12.40
C LEU A 9 -30.94 -46.64 -13.21
N PRO A 10 -31.72 -46.40 -14.29
CA PRO A 10 -31.60 -45.14 -15.04
C PRO A 10 -32.14 -43.93 -14.25
N ALA A 11 -33.13 -44.14 -13.37
CA ALA A 11 -33.66 -43.08 -12.51
C ALA A 11 -32.66 -42.70 -11.40
N LEU A 12 -31.90 -43.66 -10.86
CA LEU A 12 -30.85 -43.39 -9.88
C LEU A 12 -29.64 -42.67 -10.52
N LEU A 13 -29.31 -42.98 -11.78
CA LEU A 13 -28.23 -42.31 -12.50
C LEU A 13 -28.56 -40.84 -12.82
N LEU A 14 -29.83 -40.53 -13.12
CA LEU A 14 -30.30 -39.16 -13.36
C LEU A 14 -30.32 -38.30 -12.09
N LEU A 15 -30.53 -38.89 -10.91
CA LEU A 15 -30.45 -38.18 -9.63
C LEU A 15 -29.00 -37.86 -9.23
N ALA A 16 -28.03 -38.72 -9.59
CA ALA A 16 -26.60 -38.49 -9.31
C ALA A 16 -25.96 -37.37 -10.16
N LEU A 17 -26.55 -37.02 -11.30
CA LEU A 17 -26.06 -35.94 -12.18
C LEU A 17 -26.46 -34.52 -11.73
N SER A 18 -27.32 -34.38 -10.72
CA SER A 18 -27.75 -33.08 -10.19
C SER A 18 -26.90 -32.55 -9.03
N ALA A 19 -25.89 -33.31 -8.57
CA ALA A 19 -25.05 -32.94 -7.43
C ALA A 19 -23.85 -32.03 -7.77
N CYS A 20 -23.63 -31.72 -9.05
CA CYS A 20 -22.64 -30.72 -9.47
C CYS A 20 -23.33 -29.39 -9.82
N GLY A 21 -24.03 -28.82 -8.84
CA GLY A 21 -24.37 -27.40 -8.89
C GLY A 21 -23.10 -26.59 -8.64
N SER A 22 -22.64 -25.87 -9.67
CA SER A 22 -21.47 -25.01 -9.58
C SER A 22 -21.70 -23.90 -8.55
N VAL A 23 -21.17 -24.08 -7.35
CA VAL A 23 -21.04 -23.00 -6.38
C VAL A 23 -19.95 -22.07 -6.91
N TYR A 24 -20.34 -20.99 -7.58
CA TYR A 24 -19.49 -19.84 -7.84
C TYR A 24 -19.87 -18.75 -6.81
N PRO A 25 -19.22 -18.66 -5.63
CA PRO A 25 -19.66 -17.77 -4.56
C PRO A 25 -19.49 -16.27 -4.85
N PHE A 26 -18.97 -15.88 -6.02
CA PHE A 26 -18.49 -14.52 -6.28
C PHE A 26 -19.15 -13.85 -7.49
N TRP A 27 -20.07 -14.52 -8.18
CA TRP A 27 -20.81 -13.91 -9.30
C TRP A 27 -22.16 -13.37 -8.81
N GLY A 28 -22.11 -12.14 -8.30
CA GLY A 28 -23.26 -11.31 -7.98
C GLY A 28 -22.77 -9.91 -7.67
N ASN A 29 -23.44 -8.88 -8.19
CA ASN A 29 -23.27 -7.51 -7.71
C ASN A 29 -23.75 -7.49 -6.26
N PRO A 30 -22.86 -7.45 -5.26
CA PRO A 30 -23.25 -7.81 -3.90
C PRO A 30 -23.94 -6.66 -3.14
N GLY A 31 -24.71 -5.86 -3.89
CA GLY A 31 -25.54 -4.77 -3.41
C GLY A 31 -24.80 -3.78 -2.52
N GLY A 32 -25.56 -2.98 -1.77
CA GLY A 32 -25.01 -2.10 -0.74
C GLY A 32 -24.43 -2.83 0.48
N GLU A 33 -24.71 -4.13 0.64
CA GLU A 33 -24.32 -4.92 1.81
C GLU A 33 -22.88 -5.44 1.74
N ALA A 34 -22.32 -5.75 0.56
CA ALA A 34 -20.89 -6.05 0.46
C ALA A 34 -19.98 -4.87 0.77
N ARG A 35 -20.47 -3.63 0.63
CA ARG A 35 -19.74 -2.44 1.11
C ARG A 35 -19.69 -2.35 2.64
N ARG A 36 -20.51 -3.14 3.36
CA ARG A 36 -20.54 -3.24 4.83
C ARG A 36 -19.74 -4.44 5.37
N LEU A 37 -19.28 -5.34 4.51
CA LEU A 37 -18.27 -6.32 4.91
C LEU A 37 -17.02 -5.53 5.30
N ALA A 38 -16.40 -5.92 6.42
CA ALA A 38 -15.24 -5.25 7.00
C ALA A 38 -14.22 -4.94 5.90
N GLN A 39 -14.16 -3.68 5.48
CA GLN A 39 -13.12 -3.25 4.56
C GLN A 39 -11.80 -3.54 5.28
N PRO A 40 -10.88 -4.30 4.66
CA PRO A 40 -9.60 -4.56 5.27
C PRO A 40 -8.98 -3.22 5.67
N PRO A 41 -8.28 -3.15 6.82
CA PRO A 41 -7.65 -1.93 7.27
C PRO A 41 -6.84 -1.35 6.12
N ALA A 42 -7.13 -0.10 5.76
CA ALA A 42 -6.53 0.52 4.57
C ALA A 42 -5.05 0.86 4.75
N TYR A 43 -4.43 0.47 5.86
CA TYR A 43 -3.02 0.73 6.17
C TYR A 43 -2.20 -0.57 6.12
N ARG A 44 -0.91 -0.40 5.93
CA ARG A 44 0.08 -1.47 6.01
C ARG A 44 1.16 -1.08 7.00
N ILE A 45 1.62 -2.04 7.78
CA ILE A 45 2.69 -1.87 8.75
C ILE A 45 4.03 -2.05 8.03
N ALA A 46 4.85 -1.00 8.01
CA ALA A 46 6.22 -1.07 7.53
C ALA A 46 7.15 -1.37 8.70
N VAL A 47 7.64 -2.60 8.78
CA VAL A 47 8.68 -2.99 9.74
C VAL A 47 10.00 -2.41 9.24
N ALA A 48 10.40 -1.26 9.80
CA ALA A 48 11.62 -0.58 9.42
C ALA A 48 12.84 -1.40 9.90
N PHE A 49 13.91 -1.42 9.10
CA PHE A 49 15.14 -2.08 9.48
C PHE A 49 15.70 -1.42 10.75
N PRO A 50 15.85 -2.18 11.85
CA PRO A 50 16.09 -1.58 13.15
C PRO A 50 17.54 -1.13 13.35
N ALA A 51 17.79 0.13 13.05
CA ALA A 51 19.11 0.77 13.23
C ALA A 51 19.56 0.89 14.70
N GLN A 52 18.62 0.82 15.65
CA GLN A 52 18.89 0.99 17.09
C GLN A 52 18.64 -0.29 17.89
N ALA A 53 18.88 -1.44 17.26
CA ALA A 53 18.64 -2.75 17.87
C ALA A 53 19.91 -3.56 18.16
N LEU A 54 21.10 -2.94 18.12
CA LEU A 54 22.39 -3.63 18.37
C LEU A 54 22.66 -4.76 17.36
N LEU A 55 22.20 -4.59 16.12
CA LEU A 55 22.37 -5.53 15.01
C LEU A 55 23.19 -4.88 13.90
N THR A 56 23.81 -5.69 13.05
CA THR A 56 24.33 -5.24 11.75
C THR A 56 23.17 -4.95 10.79
N ASP A 57 23.41 -4.25 9.68
CA ASP A 57 22.39 -3.97 8.67
C ASP A 57 21.74 -5.26 8.14
N ALA A 58 22.55 -6.29 7.89
CA ALA A 58 22.07 -7.59 7.44
C ALA A 58 21.26 -8.31 8.53
N GLY A 59 21.67 -8.23 9.80
CA GLY A 59 20.91 -8.75 10.93
C GLY A 59 19.58 -8.03 11.13
N ALA A 60 19.59 -6.71 11.00
CA ALA A 60 18.42 -5.84 11.08
C ALA A 60 17.39 -6.20 9.99
N GLU A 61 17.83 -6.37 8.75
CA GLU A 61 16.98 -6.84 7.65
C GLU A 61 16.39 -8.23 7.93
N ARG A 62 17.21 -9.21 8.35
CA ARG A 62 16.73 -10.58 8.65
C ARG A 62 15.71 -10.59 9.80
N PHE A 63 15.95 -9.81 10.84
CA PHE A 63 15.02 -9.68 11.96
C PHE A 63 13.71 -9.02 11.51
N ALA A 64 13.78 -7.91 10.76
CA ALA A 64 12.60 -7.22 10.24
C ALA A 64 11.74 -8.12 9.36
N ASN A 65 12.35 -8.93 8.49
CA ASN A 65 11.66 -9.92 7.66
C ASN A 65 10.96 -10.99 8.51
N SER A 66 11.63 -11.53 9.53
CA SER A 66 11.06 -12.53 10.45
C SER A 66 9.85 -11.97 11.21
N LEU A 67 9.94 -10.71 11.66
CA LEU A 67 8.85 -10.01 12.33
C LEU A 67 7.69 -9.71 11.38
N ALA A 68 7.95 -9.23 10.16
CA ALA A 68 6.91 -8.97 9.17
C ALA A 68 6.15 -10.25 8.75
N GLU A 69 6.84 -11.39 8.64
CA GLU A 69 6.19 -12.70 8.43
C GLU A 69 5.31 -13.08 9.63
N SER A 70 5.82 -12.95 10.85
CA SER A 70 5.07 -13.30 12.06
C SER A 70 3.84 -12.40 12.27
N LEU A 71 3.94 -11.12 11.89
CA LEU A 71 2.81 -10.18 11.88
C LEU A 71 1.75 -10.59 10.86
N ARG A 72 2.15 -11.02 9.64
CA ARG A 72 1.21 -11.54 8.64
C ARG A 72 0.50 -12.81 9.10
N VAL A 73 1.21 -13.71 9.80
CA VAL A 73 0.60 -14.89 10.45
C VAL A 73 -0.42 -14.48 11.51
N ALA A 74 -0.20 -13.35 12.21
CA ALA A 74 -1.15 -12.73 13.13
C ALA A 74 -2.19 -11.84 12.42
N GLU A 75 -2.40 -12.02 11.11
CA GLU A 75 -3.36 -11.28 10.28
C GLU A 75 -3.12 -9.75 10.19
N VAL A 76 -1.92 -9.29 10.56
CA VAL A 76 -1.51 -7.89 10.40
C VAL A 76 -0.84 -7.71 9.03
N PRO A 77 -1.34 -6.83 8.15
CA PRO A 77 -0.72 -6.57 6.85
C PRO A 77 0.62 -5.85 7.05
N ALA A 78 1.72 -6.62 7.06
CA ALA A 78 3.06 -6.12 7.36
C ALA A 78 4.08 -6.47 6.29
N VAL A 79 5.03 -5.57 6.05
CA VAL A 79 6.18 -5.78 5.15
C VAL A 79 7.45 -5.22 5.79
N ALA A 80 8.58 -5.88 5.56
CA ALA A 80 9.89 -5.36 5.96
C ALA A 80 10.46 -4.49 4.84
N LEU A 81 10.83 -3.26 5.17
CA LEU A 81 11.38 -2.30 4.21
C LEU A 81 12.49 -1.47 4.86
N PRO A 82 13.50 -1.04 4.09
CA PRO A 82 14.53 -0.12 4.60
C PRO A 82 13.95 1.25 4.95
N ALA A 83 12.92 1.69 4.22
CA ALA A 83 12.19 2.92 4.50
C ALA A 83 10.68 2.72 4.24
N PRO A 84 9.80 3.24 5.11
CA PRO A 84 8.36 3.18 4.91
C PRO A 84 7.93 4.01 3.70
N TRP A 85 6.89 3.56 3.00
CA TRP A 85 6.24 4.38 1.97
C TRP A 85 5.42 5.52 2.60
N PRO A 86 5.05 6.56 1.83
CA PRO A 86 4.47 7.79 2.39
C PRO A 86 3.21 7.67 3.24
N LEU A 87 2.49 6.53 3.19
CA LEU A 87 1.28 6.26 3.98
C LEU A 87 1.40 4.98 4.84
N ASP A 88 2.54 4.29 4.81
CA ASP A 88 2.76 3.16 5.69
C ASP A 88 2.80 3.63 7.15
N TRP A 89 2.36 2.77 8.06
CA TRP A 89 2.58 2.97 9.49
C TRP A 89 3.88 2.30 9.90
N PRO A 90 4.93 3.07 10.24
CA PRO A 90 6.20 2.48 10.60
C PRO A 90 6.11 1.76 11.94
N LEU A 91 6.55 0.50 11.98
CA LEU A 91 6.88 -0.18 13.22
C LEU A 91 8.38 -0.04 13.45
N ARG A 92 8.74 0.84 14.39
CA ARG A 92 10.14 1.04 14.78
C ARG A 92 10.49 0.04 15.87
N VAL A 93 11.53 -0.75 15.60
CA VAL A 93 12.10 -1.65 16.61
C VAL A 93 13.41 -1.06 17.15
N THR A 94 13.51 -1.02 18.47
CA THR A 94 14.73 -0.67 19.20
C THR A 94 15.07 -1.80 20.15
N ALA A 95 16.32 -1.87 20.63
CA ALA A 95 16.71 -2.89 21.60
C ALA A 95 17.61 -2.28 22.67
N GLU A 96 17.28 -2.56 23.94
CA GLU A 96 18.02 -2.06 25.08
C GLU A 96 18.78 -3.20 25.77
N ARG A 97 20.08 -3.04 25.98
CA ARG A 97 20.88 -4.03 26.72
C ARG A 97 20.60 -3.94 28.22
N ARG A 98 20.22 -5.06 28.82
CA ARG A 98 19.96 -5.25 30.26
C ARG A 98 20.84 -6.38 30.78
N GLY A 99 22.06 -6.05 31.20
CA GLY A 99 23.05 -7.03 31.66
C GLY A 99 23.44 -8.01 30.54
N ASP A 100 23.10 -9.29 30.72
CA ASP A 100 23.33 -10.38 29.75
C ASP A 100 22.10 -10.67 28.87
N SER A 101 21.16 -9.73 28.83
CA SER A 101 19.96 -9.82 28.00
C SER A 101 19.74 -8.54 27.19
N VAL A 102 18.92 -8.64 26.15
CA VAL A 102 18.46 -7.54 25.30
C VAL A 102 16.95 -7.50 25.36
N LEU A 103 16.38 -6.32 25.62
CA LEU A 103 14.95 -6.09 25.62
C LEU A 103 14.55 -5.37 24.32
N PRO A 104 13.89 -6.06 23.37
CA PRO A 104 13.33 -5.40 22.19
C PRO A 104 12.11 -4.56 22.58
N ARG A 105 12.00 -3.38 21.97
CA ARG A 105 10.88 -2.44 22.13
C ARG A 105 10.33 -2.08 20.77
N TYR A 106 9.01 -2.00 20.70
CA TYR A 106 8.25 -1.77 19.48
C TYR A 106 7.47 -0.46 19.66
N ALA A 107 7.71 0.50 18.79
CA ALA A 107 6.89 1.70 18.70
C ALA A 107 6.14 1.65 17.37
N LEU A 108 4.81 1.75 17.43
CA LEU A 108 3.99 1.96 16.24
C LEU A 108 3.87 3.46 16.01
N LEU A 109 4.19 3.89 14.79
CA LEU A 109 4.11 5.27 14.37
C LEU A 109 3.02 5.44 13.32
N ASP A 110 2.45 6.64 13.24
CA ASP A 110 1.69 7.05 12.07
C ASP A 110 2.65 7.36 10.90
N ALA A 111 2.07 7.58 9.73
CA ALA A 111 2.82 7.91 8.51
C ALA A 111 3.48 9.30 8.56
N ASP A 112 3.14 10.13 9.54
CA ASP A 112 3.74 11.45 9.80
C ASP A 112 4.89 11.37 10.83
N GLY A 113 5.12 10.20 11.44
CA GLY A 113 6.17 9.95 12.43
C GLY A 113 5.74 10.20 13.89
N GLY A 114 4.47 10.48 14.14
CA GLY A 114 3.89 10.52 15.48
C GLY A 114 3.81 9.12 16.09
N VAL A 115 4.08 9.00 17.39
CA VAL A 115 3.98 7.71 18.09
C VAL A 115 2.51 7.45 18.41
N LEU A 116 1.96 6.38 17.84
CA LEU A 116 0.59 5.91 18.08
C LEU A 116 0.51 5.05 19.35
N GLY A 117 1.58 4.33 19.66
CA GLY A 117 1.73 3.61 20.91
C GLY A 117 2.97 2.72 20.90
N GLU A 118 3.22 2.09 22.04
CA GLU A 118 4.44 1.30 22.28
C GLU A 118 4.11 -0.02 22.95
N ALA A 119 4.94 -1.03 22.69
CA ALA A 119 4.91 -2.32 23.34
C ALA A 119 6.35 -2.79 23.63
N GLU A 120 6.54 -3.44 24.77
CA GLU A 120 7.80 -4.11 25.09
C GLU A 120 7.71 -5.60 24.76
N GLY A 121 8.76 -6.15 24.15
CA GLY A 121 8.93 -7.58 24.02
C GLY A 121 9.44 -8.19 25.33
N ARG A 122 9.89 -9.44 25.26
CA ARG A 122 10.55 -10.10 26.41
C ARG A 122 12.06 -10.12 26.25
N ALA A 123 12.78 -10.11 27.37
CA ALA A 123 14.23 -10.19 27.40
C ALA A 123 14.75 -11.43 26.64
N VAL A 124 15.77 -11.22 25.81
CA VAL A 124 16.40 -12.22 24.94
C VAL A 124 17.87 -12.35 25.34
N PRO A 125 18.49 -13.56 25.34
CA PRO A 125 19.91 -13.70 25.65
C PRO A 125 20.80 -12.87 24.72
N LEU A 126 21.71 -12.07 25.30
CA LEU A 126 22.58 -11.17 24.54
C LEU A 126 23.46 -11.90 23.54
N ARG A 127 23.96 -13.09 23.90
CA ARG A 127 24.82 -13.90 23.02
C ARG A 127 24.12 -14.26 21.71
N GLY A 128 22.90 -14.80 21.79
CA GLY A 128 22.16 -15.21 20.59
C GLY A 128 21.72 -14.01 19.75
N TRP A 129 21.32 -12.92 20.41
CA TRP A 129 20.96 -11.67 19.73
C TRP A 129 22.16 -11.07 18.97
N GLY A 130 23.31 -10.96 19.63
CA GLY A 130 24.54 -10.41 19.04
C GLY A 130 25.21 -11.32 18.01
N GLN A 131 24.91 -12.62 18.02
CA GLN A 131 25.31 -13.56 16.95
C GLN A 131 24.33 -13.56 15.78
N GLU A 132 23.21 -12.82 15.88
CA GLU A 132 22.18 -12.72 14.86
C GLU A 132 21.61 -14.08 14.44
N ASP A 133 21.41 -14.96 15.42
CA ASP A 133 20.89 -16.31 15.24
C ASP A 133 19.49 -16.28 14.61
N GLU A 134 19.35 -16.91 13.44
CA GLU A 134 18.11 -16.94 12.67
C GLU A 134 16.97 -17.66 13.41
N ALA A 135 17.28 -18.73 14.16
CA ALA A 135 16.28 -19.46 14.93
C ALA A 135 15.75 -18.59 16.07
N LEU A 136 16.64 -17.84 16.73
CA LEU A 136 16.27 -16.89 17.77
C LEU A 136 15.41 -15.75 17.22
N PHE A 137 15.77 -15.18 16.06
CA PHE A 137 14.97 -14.12 15.44
C PHE A 137 13.56 -14.58 15.10
N LYS A 138 13.39 -15.79 14.57
CA LYS A 138 12.07 -16.39 14.33
C LYS A 138 11.29 -16.58 15.62
N GLU A 139 11.92 -17.11 16.66
CA GLU A 139 11.28 -17.29 17.98
C GLU A 139 10.81 -15.95 18.55
N VAL A 140 11.69 -14.94 18.58
CA VAL A 140 11.36 -13.60 19.09
C VAL A 140 10.24 -12.96 18.29
N ALA A 141 10.30 -13.04 16.96
CA ALA A 141 9.28 -12.50 16.08
C ALA A 141 7.90 -13.16 16.31
N GLN A 142 7.84 -14.48 16.37
CA GLN A 142 6.59 -15.23 16.61
C GLN A 142 6.01 -14.93 18.00
N ARG A 143 6.88 -14.81 19.00
CA ARG A 143 6.49 -14.50 20.38
C ARG A 143 5.95 -13.07 20.53
N ASP A 144 6.56 -12.10 19.86
CA ASP A 144 6.25 -10.67 20.08
C ASP A 144 5.21 -10.12 19.09
N ALA A 145 4.99 -10.76 17.93
CA ALA A 145 3.96 -10.35 16.97
C ALA A 145 2.55 -10.19 17.58
N PRO A 146 2.03 -11.09 18.44
CA PRO A 146 0.74 -10.90 19.10
C PRO A 146 0.67 -9.68 20.05
N ALA A 147 1.79 -9.21 20.58
CA ALA A 147 1.82 -7.98 21.37
C ALA A 147 1.66 -6.75 20.48
N VAL A 148 2.33 -6.74 19.32
CA VAL A 148 2.18 -5.67 18.31
C VAL A 148 0.78 -5.65 17.70
N ALA A 149 0.18 -6.82 17.43
CA ALA A 149 -1.20 -6.91 16.94
C ALA A 149 -2.21 -6.28 17.93
N ARG A 150 -2.09 -6.59 19.23
CA ARG A 150 -2.92 -5.97 20.28
C ARG A 150 -2.70 -4.46 20.40
N LEU A 151 -1.47 -3.99 20.26
CA LEU A 151 -1.16 -2.56 20.22
C LEU A 151 -1.91 -1.87 19.07
N LEU A 152 -1.90 -2.49 17.88
CA LEU A 152 -2.60 -1.97 16.71
C LEU A 152 -4.12 -1.90 16.93
N GLU A 153 -4.74 -2.95 17.49
CA GLU A 153 -6.17 -2.98 17.81
C GLU A 153 -6.57 -1.84 18.77
N GLN A 154 -5.73 -1.57 19.77
CA GLN A 154 -5.97 -0.47 20.72
C GLN A 154 -5.91 0.90 20.05
N VAL A 155 -4.91 1.11 19.18
CA VAL A 155 -4.75 2.34 18.39
C VAL A 155 -5.95 2.56 17.47
N GLU A 156 -6.40 1.51 16.78
CA GLU A 156 -7.58 1.59 15.93
C GLU A 156 -8.86 1.92 16.72
N ALA A 157 -9.07 1.25 17.85
CA ALA A 157 -10.23 1.49 18.71
C ALA A 157 -10.27 2.94 19.21
N ALA A 158 -9.11 3.47 19.64
CA ALA A 158 -8.96 4.85 20.07
C ALA A 158 -9.26 5.85 18.93
N ARG A 159 -8.81 5.55 17.71
CA ARG A 159 -9.06 6.38 16.52
C ARG A 159 -10.53 6.36 16.10
N LYS A 160 -11.16 5.18 16.08
CA LYS A 160 -12.59 5.03 15.75
C LYS A 160 -13.47 5.81 16.73
N ALA A 161 -13.06 5.93 17.99
CA ALA A 161 -13.77 6.73 18.99
C ALA A 161 -13.63 8.25 18.78
N SER A 162 -12.55 8.72 18.14
CA SER A 162 -12.23 10.14 18.03
C SER A 162 -12.64 10.81 16.71
N ASP A 163 -12.94 10.06 15.63
CA ASP A 163 -13.47 10.63 14.38
C ASP A 163 -14.68 9.84 13.80
N PRO A 164 -15.91 10.15 14.25
CA PRO A 164 -17.14 9.54 13.71
C PRO A 164 -17.46 9.91 12.26
N ARG A 165 -16.89 10.98 11.71
CA ARG A 165 -17.16 11.44 10.34
C ARG A 165 -16.33 10.68 9.31
N ALA A 166 -15.10 10.29 9.66
CA ALA A 166 -14.31 9.35 8.87
C ALA A 166 -15.03 8.00 8.70
N LEU A 167 -15.79 7.54 9.72
CA LEU A 167 -16.61 6.33 9.65
C LEU A 167 -17.75 6.43 8.63
N ALA A 168 -18.24 7.64 8.34
CA ALA A 168 -19.38 7.84 7.45
C ALA A 168 -18.98 7.98 5.97
N GLY A 169 -17.69 8.13 5.64
CA GLY A 169 -17.23 8.34 4.26
C GLY A 169 -17.78 9.62 3.60
N GLN A 170 -18.24 10.59 4.41
CA GLN A 170 -18.88 11.81 3.95
C GLN A 170 -17.89 12.99 4.01
N GLY A 171 -17.25 13.32 2.88
CA GLY A 171 -16.36 14.48 2.74
C GLY A 171 -15.50 14.43 1.48
N PRO A 172 -14.86 15.54 1.07
CA PRO A 172 -13.89 15.54 -0.02
C PRO A 172 -12.73 14.60 0.30
N LEU A 173 -12.28 13.85 -0.71
CA LEU A 173 -11.22 12.86 -0.54
C LEU A 173 -9.90 13.57 -0.20
N ARG A 174 -9.37 13.29 0.99
CA ARG A 174 -8.08 13.83 1.45
C ARG A 174 -6.94 13.12 0.74
N ILE A 175 -6.04 13.91 0.17
CA ILE A 175 -4.83 13.44 -0.49
C ILE A 175 -3.64 14.01 0.26
N ARG A 176 -2.70 13.15 0.64
CA ARG A 176 -1.41 13.62 1.15
C ARG A 176 -0.55 14.09 -0.02
N LEU A 177 -0.18 15.35 -0.02
CA LEU A 177 0.79 15.90 -0.98
C LEU A 177 2.16 15.91 -0.30
N ALA A 178 3.00 14.93 -0.62
CA ALA A 178 4.29 14.69 0.04
C ALA A 178 5.41 15.65 -0.41
N GLY A 179 5.07 16.70 -1.16
CA GLY A 179 6.02 17.64 -1.73
C GLY A 179 6.62 17.20 -3.07
N VAL A 180 7.50 18.06 -3.58
CA VAL A 180 8.31 17.81 -4.78
C VAL A 180 9.78 17.86 -4.40
N LYS A 181 10.61 16.98 -4.96
CA LYS A 181 12.06 16.91 -4.73
C LYS A 181 12.83 16.95 -6.04
N GLY A 182 14.07 17.46 -5.97
CA GLY A 182 15.03 17.41 -7.07
C GLY A 182 14.92 18.52 -8.12
N ALA A 183 13.89 19.36 -8.06
CA ALA A 183 13.75 20.45 -9.02
C ALA A 183 14.77 21.57 -8.74
N PRO A 184 15.45 22.10 -9.78
CA PRO A 184 16.33 23.26 -9.65
C PRO A 184 15.55 24.56 -9.34
N GLY A 185 16.27 25.59 -8.91
CA GLY A 185 15.67 26.90 -8.60
C GLY A 185 14.61 26.80 -7.50
N ASP A 186 13.45 27.43 -7.73
CA ASP A 186 12.29 27.35 -6.83
C ASP A 186 11.31 26.20 -7.19
N GLY A 187 11.67 25.33 -8.13
CA GLY A 187 10.76 24.38 -8.77
C GLY A 187 10.03 23.45 -7.81
N ASN A 188 10.67 23.02 -6.72
CA ASN A 188 10.05 22.14 -5.73
C ASN A 188 8.83 22.82 -5.08
N ARG A 189 8.99 24.09 -4.73
CA ARG A 189 7.94 24.89 -4.12
C ARG A 189 6.85 25.22 -5.14
N SER A 190 7.26 25.74 -6.30
CA SER A 190 6.34 26.16 -7.37
C SER A 190 5.46 25.00 -7.86
N LEU A 191 6.05 23.83 -8.14
CA LEU A 191 5.28 22.65 -8.55
C LEU A 191 4.33 22.15 -7.46
N ASN A 192 4.77 22.15 -6.20
CA ASN A 192 3.94 21.70 -5.08
C ASN A 192 2.72 22.60 -4.88
N GLU A 193 2.92 23.92 -4.90
CA GLU A 193 1.84 24.92 -4.77
C GLU A 193 0.84 24.77 -5.93
N ARG A 194 1.32 24.69 -7.17
CA ARG A 194 0.45 24.54 -8.35
C ARG A 194 -0.30 23.20 -8.35
N MET A 195 0.35 22.11 -7.96
CA MET A 195 -0.31 20.79 -7.85
C MET A 195 -1.44 20.83 -6.81
N ARG A 196 -1.20 21.44 -5.64
CA ARG A 196 -2.23 21.64 -4.61
C ARG A 196 -3.43 22.43 -5.17
N ASP A 197 -3.20 23.52 -5.89
CA ASP A 197 -4.26 24.34 -6.48
C ASP A 197 -5.10 23.56 -7.50
N HIS A 198 -4.45 22.79 -8.37
CA HIS A 198 -5.14 21.97 -9.38
C HIS A 198 -5.93 20.83 -8.75
N LEU A 199 -5.37 20.09 -7.79
CA LEU A 199 -6.08 19.03 -7.07
C LEU A 199 -7.30 19.57 -6.28
N ASN A 200 -7.16 20.74 -5.64
CA ASN A 200 -8.29 21.43 -4.99
C ASN A 200 -9.42 21.73 -5.99
N ARG A 201 -9.08 22.24 -7.18
CA ARG A 201 -10.07 22.50 -8.25
C ARG A 201 -10.76 21.24 -8.77
N LEU A 202 -10.08 20.09 -8.69
CA LEU A 202 -10.63 18.77 -9.03
C LEU A 202 -11.49 18.15 -7.90
N GLY A 203 -11.70 18.85 -6.78
CA GLY A 203 -12.57 18.43 -5.67
C GLY A 203 -11.88 17.57 -4.61
N TYR A 204 -10.55 17.42 -4.67
CA TYR A 204 -9.77 16.79 -3.61
C TYR A 204 -9.43 17.78 -2.50
N LEU A 205 -9.00 17.26 -1.35
CA LEU A 205 -8.46 18.07 -0.25
C LEU A 205 -6.99 17.71 -0.01
N PRO A 206 -6.03 18.37 -0.69
CA PRO A 206 -4.61 18.13 -0.51
C PRO A 206 -4.15 18.66 0.85
N GLN A 207 -3.43 17.83 1.59
CA GLN A 207 -2.86 18.14 2.90
C GLN A 207 -1.42 17.64 2.97
N ASP A 208 -0.60 18.20 3.85
CA ASP A 208 0.78 17.72 4.02
C ASP A 208 0.84 16.43 4.86
N GLN A 209 -0.10 16.29 5.80
CA GLN A 209 -0.20 15.17 6.73
C GLN A 209 -0.79 13.93 6.05
N ALA A 210 -0.27 12.77 6.40
CA ALA A 210 -0.78 11.47 5.99
C ALA A 210 -2.06 11.11 6.73
N GLU A 211 -2.23 11.61 7.96
CA GLU A 211 -3.38 11.29 8.77
C GLU A 211 -4.71 11.65 8.07
N GLY A 212 -5.59 10.66 7.95
CA GLY A 212 -6.88 10.80 7.27
C GLY A 212 -6.82 10.83 5.74
N ALA A 213 -5.64 10.73 5.11
CA ALA A 213 -5.51 10.57 3.65
C ALA A 213 -5.58 9.10 3.22
N THR A 214 -6.23 8.85 2.08
CA THR A 214 -6.30 7.51 1.46
C THR A 214 -5.26 7.32 0.36
N TYR A 215 -4.81 8.42 -0.23
CA TYR A 215 -3.84 8.45 -1.31
C TYR A 215 -2.77 9.49 -1.02
N ALA A 216 -1.54 9.23 -1.47
CA ALA A 216 -0.46 10.19 -1.45
C ALA A 216 0.06 10.46 -2.85
N VAL A 217 0.52 11.69 -3.07
CA VAL A 217 1.10 12.16 -4.32
C VAL A 217 2.47 12.75 -4.00
N GLN A 218 3.52 12.27 -4.67
CA GLN A 218 4.88 12.77 -4.53
C GLN A 218 5.46 13.17 -5.88
N GLY A 219 6.02 14.36 -5.98
CA GLY A 219 6.75 14.81 -7.17
C GLY A 219 8.25 14.52 -7.04
N VAL A 220 8.85 14.00 -8.10
CA VAL A 220 10.29 13.83 -8.23
C VAL A 220 10.71 14.44 -9.56
N VAL A 221 11.68 15.35 -9.51
CA VAL A 221 12.27 15.97 -10.70
C VAL A 221 13.71 15.53 -10.81
N GLU A 222 14.06 14.97 -11.95
CA GLU A 222 15.43 14.64 -12.32
C GLU A 222 15.86 15.51 -13.49
N ALA A 223 17.06 16.07 -13.38
CA ALA A 223 17.55 17.06 -14.33
C ALA A 223 18.92 16.61 -14.87
N VAL A 224 18.93 15.93 -16.01
CA VAL A 224 20.11 15.29 -16.59
C VAL A 224 20.72 16.18 -17.67
N SER A 225 22.00 16.55 -17.52
CA SER A 225 22.73 17.32 -18.53
C SER A 225 22.95 16.51 -19.80
N GLN A 226 22.77 17.14 -20.96
CA GLN A 226 22.96 16.54 -22.28
C GLN A 226 24.03 17.32 -23.09
N PRO A 227 24.56 16.74 -24.18
CA PRO A 227 25.40 17.47 -25.14
C PRO A 227 24.66 18.68 -25.72
N ASN A 228 25.38 19.61 -26.37
CA ASN A 228 24.80 20.81 -27.01
C ASN A 228 24.15 21.82 -26.05
N ASN A 229 24.60 21.87 -24.80
CA ASN A 229 24.12 22.82 -23.78
C ASN A 229 22.60 22.68 -23.48
N THR A 230 22.07 21.48 -23.62
CA THR A 230 20.69 21.14 -23.23
C THR A 230 20.66 20.34 -21.93
N GLN A 231 19.48 20.26 -21.33
CA GLN A 231 19.20 19.48 -20.15
C GLN A 231 17.83 18.81 -20.32
N ARG A 232 17.78 17.51 -20.04
CA ARG A 232 16.54 16.76 -19.96
C ARG A 232 15.98 16.86 -18.55
N ILE A 233 14.73 17.28 -18.45
CA ILE A 233 13.98 17.38 -17.21
C ILE A 233 12.92 16.29 -17.24
N GLU A 234 12.99 15.39 -16.28
CA GLU A 234 12.01 14.33 -16.07
C GLU A 234 11.27 14.61 -14.77
N LEU A 235 9.99 14.93 -14.87
CA LEU A 235 9.09 15.13 -13.74
C LEU A 235 8.16 13.93 -13.62
N GLN A 236 8.28 13.22 -12.50
CA GLN A 236 7.42 12.10 -12.16
C GLN A 236 6.53 12.45 -10.97
N TRP A 237 5.25 12.18 -11.09
CA TRP A 237 4.30 12.20 -9.97
C TRP A 237 3.90 10.78 -9.63
N ILE A 238 4.26 10.33 -8.45
CA ILE A 238 4.00 8.98 -7.96
C ILE A 238 2.75 9.03 -7.08
N VAL A 239 1.76 8.20 -7.41
CA VAL A 239 0.51 8.08 -6.63
C VAL A 239 0.54 6.76 -5.88
N THR A 240 0.43 6.82 -4.55
CA THR A 240 0.37 5.64 -3.69
C THR A 240 -0.94 5.57 -2.92
N ARG A 241 -1.39 4.35 -2.62
CA ARG A 241 -2.51 4.08 -1.72
C ARG A 241 -2.02 4.07 -0.26
N ARG A 242 -2.96 4.05 0.69
CA ARG A 242 -2.70 3.99 2.13
C ARG A 242 -1.98 2.73 2.63
N ASP A 243 -2.05 1.62 1.92
CA ASP A 243 -1.17 0.45 2.14
C ASP A 243 0.21 0.61 1.49
N GLY A 244 0.47 1.84 1.02
CA GLY A 244 1.65 2.30 0.33
C GLY A 244 1.79 1.78 -1.12
N PHE A 245 0.92 0.88 -1.59
CA PHE A 245 1.00 0.33 -2.94
C PHE A 245 0.98 1.46 -3.98
N GLU A 246 1.93 1.43 -4.91
CA GLU A 246 1.98 2.38 -6.00
C GLU A 246 0.86 2.09 -6.99
N LEU A 247 -0.08 3.03 -7.11
CA LEU A 247 -1.22 2.93 -8.01
C LEU A 247 -0.85 3.30 -9.44
N GLY A 248 0.17 4.15 -9.60
CA GLY A 248 0.69 4.56 -10.89
C GLY A 248 1.58 5.79 -10.81
N ARG A 249 2.11 6.16 -11.97
CA ARG A 249 2.95 7.36 -12.14
C ARG A 249 2.48 8.19 -13.31
N VAL A 250 2.57 9.50 -13.18
CA VAL A 250 2.43 10.45 -14.28
C VAL A 250 3.80 11.01 -14.59
N VAL A 251 4.32 10.71 -15.79
CA VAL A 251 5.68 11.07 -16.20
C VAL A 251 5.61 12.13 -17.30
N GLN A 252 6.38 13.21 -17.12
CA GLN A 252 6.52 14.31 -18.07
C GLN A 252 8.01 14.51 -18.35
N ILE A 253 8.41 14.43 -19.63
CA ILE A 253 9.80 14.59 -20.04
C ILE A 253 9.88 15.78 -20.99
N ASN A 254 10.76 16.73 -20.69
CA ASN A 254 11.01 17.90 -21.52
C ASN A 254 12.52 18.14 -21.68
N GLU A 255 12.93 18.62 -22.85
CA GLU A 255 14.31 19.04 -23.10
C GLU A 255 14.36 20.57 -23.18
N VAL A 256 15.23 21.19 -22.39
CA VAL A 256 15.36 22.64 -22.28
C VAL A 256 16.83 23.07 -22.39
N PRO A 257 17.12 24.32 -22.78
CA PRO A 257 18.48 24.85 -22.65
C PRO A 257 18.94 24.81 -21.19
N ARG A 258 20.18 24.42 -20.97
CA ARG A 258 20.75 24.27 -19.63
C ARG A 258 20.63 25.57 -18.84
N GLY A 259 20.17 25.45 -17.60
CA GLY A 259 20.07 26.57 -16.66
C GLY A 259 18.80 27.42 -16.77
N THR A 260 17.95 27.19 -17.78
CA THR A 260 16.67 27.90 -17.95
C THR A 260 15.75 27.75 -16.73
N LEU A 261 15.83 26.60 -16.04
CA LEU A 261 15.01 26.28 -14.88
C LEU A 261 15.73 26.46 -13.53
N ASN A 262 16.86 27.17 -13.49
CA ASN A 262 17.57 27.44 -12.24
C ASN A 262 16.95 28.59 -11.43
N GLY A 263 15.99 29.31 -11.99
CA GLY A 263 15.30 30.45 -11.38
C GLY A 263 13.87 30.13 -10.98
N LEU A 264 12.94 30.97 -11.44
CA LEU A 264 11.50 30.87 -11.11
C LEU A 264 10.77 29.95 -12.08
N TRP A 265 10.02 29.01 -11.55
CA TRP A 265 9.25 28.03 -12.33
C TRP A 265 7.80 28.45 -12.59
N GLY A 266 7.33 29.56 -12.03
CA GLY A 266 5.90 29.93 -11.92
C GLY A 266 4.98 29.47 -13.05
N ASP A 267 5.27 29.86 -14.30
CA ASP A 267 4.44 29.54 -15.47
C ASP A 267 4.60 28.08 -15.92
N VAL A 268 5.84 27.58 -15.95
CA VAL A 268 6.14 26.18 -16.29
C VAL A 268 5.49 25.23 -15.28
N ALA A 269 5.59 25.55 -13.99
CA ALA A 269 4.97 24.79 -12.92
C ALA A 269 3.45 24.79 -13.02
N TYR A 270 2.82 25.89 -13.45
CA TYR A 270 1.36 25.94 -13.61
C TYR A 270 0.89 24.92 -14.65
N VAL A 271 1.51 24.92 -15.84
CA VAL A 271 1.14 24.03 -16.95
C VAL A 271 1.51 22.58 -16.64
N ALA A 272 2.71 22.34 -16.11
CA ALA A 272 3.16 21.00 -15.76
C ALA A 272 2.24 20.36 -14.70
N ALA A 273 1.91 21.12 -13.65
CA ALA A 273 1.02 20.66 -12.59
C ALA A 273 -0.43 20.46 -13.05
N GLU A 274 -0.93 21.26 -14.00
CA GLU A 274 -2.28 21.08 -14.57
C GLU A 274 -2.42 19.71 -15.23
N GLN A 275 -1.50 19.42 -16.16
CA GLN A 275 -1.47 18.16 -16.89
C GLN A 275 -1.27 16.98 -15.93
N ALA A 276 -0.38 17.15 -14.95
CA ALA A 276 -0.12 16.12 -13.97
C ALA A 276 -1.32 15.86 -13.04
N ALA A 277 -2.03 16.90 -12.59
CA ALA A 277 -3.18 16.75 -11.70
C ALA A 277 -4.33 15.97 -12.37
N ASN A 278 -4.55 16.19 -13.67
CA ASN A 278 -5.51 15.39 -14.44
C ASN A 278 -5.10 13.91 -14.51
N GLY A 279 -3.83 13.63 -14.79
CA GLY A 279 -3.30 12.25 -14.77
C GLY A 279 -3.40 11.59 -13.39
N VAL A 280 -3.11 12.34 -12.31
CA VAL A 280 -3.24 11.86 -10.92
C VAL A 280 -4.71 11.52 -10.61
N GLN A 281 -5.66 12.36 -11.02
CA GLN A 281 -7.09 12.07 -10.87
C GLN A 281 -7.47 10.78 -11.59
N GLU A 282 -6.96 10.55 -12.79
CA GLU A 282 -7.24 9.34 -13.56
C GLU A 282 -6.70 8.09 -12.85
N VAL A 283 -5.47 8.14 -12.33
CA VAL A 283 -4.88 7.06 -11.52
C VAL A 283 -5.74 6.77 -10.27
N ILE A 284 -6.19 7.81 -9.57
CA ILE A 284 -7.05 7.65 -8.39
C ILE A 284 -8.42 7.07 -8.76
N ARG A 285 -9.04 7.53 -9.85
CA ARG A 285 -10.33 7.02 -10.32
C ARG A 285 -10.26 5.54 -10.68
N ASN A 286 -9.21 5.14 -11.40
CA ASN A 286 -8.96 3.75 -11.77
C ASN A 286 -8.69 2.86 -10.55
N ALA A 287 -8.16 3.41 -9.46
CA ALA A 287 -7.99 2.69 -8.20
C ALA A 287 -9.29 2.51 -7.41
N VAL A 288 -10.29 3.39 -7.60
CA VAL A 288 -11.60 3.34 -6.92
C VAL A 288 -12.60 2.44 -7.64
N GLN A 289 -12.51 2.34 -8.98
CA GLN A 289 -13.34 1.45 -9.78
C GLN A 289 -12.64 0.09 -9.96
N PRO A 290 -13.28 -1.06 -9.61
CA PRO A 290 -12.82 -2.35 -10.10
C PRO A 290 -12.68 -2.27 -11.63
N PRO A 291 -11.67 -2.90 -12.26
CA PRO A 291 -11.54 -2.86 -13.70
C PRO A 291 -12.87 -3.30 -14.32
N GLU A 292 -13.48 -2.38 -15.06
CA GLU A 292 -14.67 -2.65 -15.85
C GLU A 292 -14.27 -3.79 -16.80
N ALA A 293 -14.94 -4.94 -16.69
CA ALA A 293 -14.79 -5.99 -17.68
C ALA A 293 -15.06 -5.34 -19.03
N ALA A 294 -14.04 -5.36 -19.91
CA ALA A 294 -14.11 -4.73 -21.22
C ALA A 294 -15.43 -5.08 -21.90
N PRO A 295 -16.13 -4.13 -22.55
CA PRO A 295 -17.36 -4.41 -23.25
C PRO A 295 -17.10 -5.44 -24.35
N GLY A 296 -17.57 -6.67 -24.10
CA GLY A 296 -17.81 -7.73 -25.09
C GLY A 296 -16.73 -7.90 -26.15
N GLU A 297 -15.64 -8.56 -25.81
CA GLU A 297 -15.02 -9.43 -26.81
C GLU A 297 -15.99 -10.62 -26.98
N PRO A 298 -16.59 -10.83 -28.18
CA PRO A 298 -17.43 -11.99 -28.39
C PRO A 298 -16.59 -13.24 -28.10
N PRO A 299 -17.13 -14.25 -27.40
CA PRO A 299 -16.40 -15.47 -27.15
C PRO A 299 -15.87 -16.04 -28.47
N PRO A 300 -14.62 -16.54 -28.51
CA PRO A 300 -14.08 -17.14 -29.72
C PRO A 300 -15.03 -18.25 -30.17
N THR A 301 -15.57 -18.10 -31.38
CA THR A 301 -16.35 -19.14 -32.04
C THR A 301 -15.47 -20.39 -32.15
N LEU A 302 -15.70 -21.36 -31.27
CA LEU A 302 -15.10 -22.67 -31.39
C LEU A 302 -15.55 -23.27 -32.73
N PRO A 303 -14.62 -23.77 -33.57
CA PRO A 303 -15.01 -24.45 -34.80
C PRO A 303 -15.91 -25.63 -34.45
N ARG A 304 -17.10 -25.65 -35.03
CA ARG A 304 -18.06 -26.74 -34.92
C ARG A 304 -17.36 -27.99 -35.48
N ALA A 305 -17.08 -28.96 -34.61
CA ALA A 305 -16.59 -30.26 -35.03
C ALA A 305 -17.60 -30.87 -36.01
N GLU A 306 -17.18 -31.05 -37.26
CA GLU A 306 -17.89 -31.90 -38.22
C GLU A 306 -17.90 -33.33 -37.68
N ALA A 307 -19.10 -33.91 -37.59
CA ALA A 307 -19.24 -35.32 -37.28
C ALA A 307 -18.72 -36.15 -38.47
N PRO A 308 -17.91 -37.19 -38.24
CA PRO A 308 -17.56 -38.13 -39.29
C PRO A 308 -18.78 -38.96 -39.70
N GLN A 309 -18.90 -39.19 -41.02
CA GLN A 309 -19.87 -40.10 -41.64
C GLN A 309 -19.60 -41.57 -41.28
#